data_AF-A0A838P968-F1
#
_entry.id   AF-A0A838P968-F1
#
_cell.length_a   1.000
_cell.length_b   1.000
_cell.length_c   1.000
_cell.angle_alpha   90.00
_cell.angle_beta   90.00
_cell.angle_gamma   90.00
#
_symmetry.space_group_name_H-M   'P 1'
#
loop_
_entity.id
_entity.type
_entity.pdbx_description
1 polymer ?
#
loop_
_entity_poly.entity_id
_entity_poly.type
_entity_poly.pdbx_seq_one_letter_code
_entity_poly.pdbx_strand_id
1 'polypeptide(L)'
;MHDPVAEVGKWLRSVVEGHNRYYGVPSNLPSLGSFRYHVGRYWYRTLRRRSQKTRLTWECMCRLFDRWLPWPKLHRSYPSRRLGVIT
;
A
#
# COMPACT_ATOMS: atom_id res chain seq x y z
N MET A 1 12.29 5.30 13.33
CA MET A 1 12.33 5.40 11.85
C MET A 1 12.84 6.78 11.46
N HIS A 2 14.17 6.93 11.38
CA HIS A 2 14.84 8.21 11.18
C HIS A 2 15.25 8.46 9.71
N ASP A 3 14.91 7.54 8.81
CA ASP A 3 15.28 7.61 7.40
C ASP A 3 14.47 8.67 6.63
N PRO A 4 15.02 9.27 5.57
CA PRO A 4 14.28 10.24 4.75
C PRO A 4 12.92 9.71 4.28
N VAL A 5 11.92 10.59 4.16
CA VAL A 5 10.55 10.21 3.76
C VAL A 5 10.52 9.48 2.41
N ALA A 6 11.42 9.83 1.49
CA ALA A 6 11.54 9.19 0.19
C ALA A 6 12.01 7.73 0.29
N GLU A 7 13.01 7.43 1.13
CA GLU A 7 13.51 6.07 1.33
C GLU A 7 12.46 5.18 1.99
N VAL A 8 11.78 5.71 3.01
CA VAL A 8 10.64 5.04 3.63
C VAL A 8 9.54 4.75 2.62
N GLY A 9 9.20 5.73 1.78
CA GLY A 9 8.19 5.59 0.74
C GLY A 9 8.55 4.52 -0.29
N LYS A 10 9.81 4.48 -0.73
CA LYS A 10 10.32 3.48 -1.68
C LYS A 10 10.26 2.07 -1.08
N TRP A 11 10.65 1.91 0.19
CA TRP A 11 10.55 0.63 0.88
C TRP A 11 9.08 0.19 1.05
N LEU A 12 8.19 1.09 1.48
CA LEU A 12 6.76 0.81 1.61
C LEU A 12 6.13 0.39 0.27
N ARG A 13 6.56 1.00 -0.84
CA ARG A 13 6.14 0.59 -2.18
C ARG A 13 6.44 -0.89 -2.43
N SER A 14 7.68 -1.32 -2.19
CA SER A 14 8.10 -2.70 -2.39
C SER A 14 7.32 -3.68 -1.52
N VAL A 15 7.04 -3.33 -0.26
CA VAL A 15 6.24 -4.16 0.66
C VAL A 15 4.79 -4.31 0.16
N VAL A 16 4.13 -3.20 -0.18
CA VAL A 16 2.75 -3.21 -0.65
C VAL A 16 2.63 -3.91 -2.00
N GLU A 17 3.59 -3.71 -2.88
CA GLU A 17 3.63 -4.40 -4.17
C GLU A 17 3.83 -5.91 -4.00
N GLY A 18 4.74 -6.34 -3.13
CA GLY A 18 4.91 -7.75 -2.78
C GLY A 18 3.64 -8.37 -2.20
N HIS A 19 2.99 -7.68 -1.26
CA HIS A 19 1.73 -8.11 -0.66
C HIS A 19 0.62 -8.24 -1.72
N ASN A 20 0.47 -7.24 -2.58
CA ASN A 20 -0.51 -7.26 -3.68
C ASN A 20 -0.24 -8.38 -4.69
N ARG A 21 1.02 -8.71 -4.99
CA ARG A 21 1.37 -9.83 -5.88
C ARG A 21 1.00 -11.18 -5.29
N TYR A 22 1.17 -11.35 -3.99
CA TYR A 22 0.86 -12.60 -3.30
C TYR A 22 -0.65 -12.79 -3.09
N TYR A 23 -1.33 -11.76 -2.59
CA TYR A 23 -2.74 -11.80 -2.19
C TYR A 23 -3.70 -11.22 -3.24
N GLY A 24 -3.20 -10.86 -4.42
CA GLY A 24 -3.91 -10.26 -5.56
C GLY A 24 -4.87 -11.22 -6.29
N VAL A 25 -5.82 -11.80 -5.56
CA VAL A 25 -6.91 -12.60 -6.10
C VAL A 25 -8.19 -11.76 -6.23
N PRO A 26 -9.06 -12.06 -7.21
CA PRO A 26 -10.26 -11.24 -7.48
C PRO A 26 -11.17 -11.00 -6.28
N SER A 27 -11.35 -12.00 -5.41
CA SER A 27 -12.19 -11.90 -4.21
C SER A 27 -11.57 -11.09 -3.07
N ASN A 28 -10.29 -10.73 -3.15
CA ASN A 28 -9.54 -10.13 -2.04
C ASN A 28 -9.17 -8.65 -2.26
N LEU A 29 -9.66 -8.03 -3.34
CA LEU A 29 -9.43 -6.61 -3.63
C LEU A 29 -9.83 -5.68 -2.47
N PRO A 30 -10.96 -5.87 -1.76
CA PRO A 30 -11.32 -5.03 -0.62
C PRO A 30 -10.28 -5.10 0.51
N SER A 31 -9.81 -6.29 0.86
CA SER A 31 -8.81 -6.48 1.90
C SER A 31 -7.47 -5.84 1.55
N LEU A 32 -7.06 -5.88 0.27
CA LEU A 32 -5.85 -5.20 -0.20
C LEU A 32 -5.98 -3.68 -0.11
N GLY A 33 -7.17 -3.14 -0.40
CA GLY A 33 -7.50 -1.73 -0.18
C GLY A 33 -7.39 -1.33 1.29
N SER A 34 -7.93 -2.13 2.19
CA SER A 34 -7.81 -1.92 3.65
C SER A 34 -6.36 -2.00 4.11
N PHE A 35 -5.59 -2.98 3.65
CA PHE A 35 -4.16 -3.10 3.97
C PHE A 35 -3.40 -1.84 3.58
N ARG A 36 -3.57 -1.38 2.34
CA ARG A 36 -3.01 -0.12 1.83
C ARG A 36 -3.39 1.07 2.73
N TYR A 37 -4.67 1.18 3.10
CA TYR A 37 -5.15 2.28 3.94
C TYR A 37 -4.50 2.27 5.33
N HIS A 38 -4.42 1.10 5.97
CA HIS A 38 -3.81 0.96 7.29
C HIS A 38 -2.31 1.27 7.26
N VAL A 39 -1.57 0.75 6.28
CA VAL A 39 -0.15 1.09 6.08
C VAL A 39 0.04 2.61 5.98
N GLY A 40 -0.78 3.27 5.16
CA GLY A 40 -0.75 4.72 5.02
C GLY A 40 -1.03 5.45 6.35
N ARG A 41 -2.06 5.02 7.08
CA ARG A 41 -2.44 5.61 8.39
C ARG A 41 -1.33 5.46 9.43
N TYR A 42 -0.64 4.32 9.48
CA TYR A 42 0.50 4.11 10.37
C TYR A 42 1.69 4.98 9.97
N TRP A 43 1.95 5.13 8.67
CA TRP A 43 3.00 6.00 8.17
C TRP A 43 2.74 7.47 8.54
N TYR A 44 1.52 7.97 8.34
CA TYR A 44 1.10 9.31 8.74
C TYR A 44 1.34 9.56 10.24
N ARG A 45 0.88 8.62 11.09
CA ARG A 45 1.03 8.70 12.55
C ARG A 45 2.49 8.64 12.98
N THR A 46 3.36 8.00 12.21
CA THR A 46 4.81 7.94 12.46
C THR A 46 5.49 9.25 12.06
N LEU A 47 5.16 9.80 10.88
CA LEU A 47 5.67 11.08 10.41
C LEU A 47 5.28 12.24 11.33
N ARG A 48 4.02 12.27 11.80
CA ARG A 48 3.57 13.30 12.77
C ARG A 48 4.26 13.22 14.12
N ARG A 49 4.63 12.02 14.58
CA ARG A 49 5.40 11.85 15.83
C ARG A 49 6.85 12.26 15.67
N ARG A 50 7.41 12.11 14.47
CA ARG A 50 8.81 12.46 14.18
C ARG A 50 9.02 13.94 13.87
N SER A 51 8.08 14.57 13.17
CA SER A 51 8.21 15.98 12.81
C SER A 51 7.86 16.84 14.02
N GLN A 52 8.87 17.52 14.59
CA GLN A 52 8.64 18.51 15.65
C GLN A 52 7.76 19.69 15.18
N LYS A 53 7.69 19.95 13.87
CA LYS A 53 6.70 20.85 13.26
C LYS A 53 5.54 20.03 12.75
N THR A 54 4.42 20.06 13.45
CA THR A 54 3.16 19.32 13.17
C THR A 54 2.45 19.71 11.87
N ARG A 55 3.14 20.39 10.94
CA ARG A 55 2.60 20.95 9.68
C ARG A 55 2.24 19.91 8.60
N LEU A 56 2.34 18.63 8.89
CA LEU A 56 1.98 17.59 7.91
C LEU A 56 0.45 17.47 7.85
N THR A 57 -0.16 18.20 6.90
CA THR A 57 -1.60 18.14 6.64
C THR A 57 -1.98 16.82 5.99
N TRP A 58 -3.27 16.49 6.06
CA TRP A 58 -3.79 15.31 5.40
C TRP A 58 -3.63 15.39 3.88
N GLU A 59 -3.76 16.56 3.24
CA GLU A 59 -3.56 16.67 1.78
C GLU A 59 -2.11 16.36 1.39
N CYS A 60 -1.14 16.80 2.19
CA CYS A 60 0.27 16.50 1.96
C CYS A 60 0.54 14.99 2.07
N MET A 61 -0.14 14.33 3.02
CA MET A 61 -0.08 12.87 3.15
C MET A 61 -0.73 12.15 1.97
N CYS A 62 -1.87 12.62 1.47
CA CYS A 62 -2.52 12.03 0.28
C CYS A 62 -1.57 12.04 -0.93
N ARG A 63 -0.83 13.14 -1.15
CA ARG A 63 0.18 13.20 -2.22
C ARG A 63 1.30 12.17 -2.04
N LEU A 64 1.71 11.89 -0.80
CA LEU A 64 2.67 10.83 -0.50
C LEU A 64 2.08 9.44 -0.73
N PHE A 65 0.81 9.23 -0.39
CA PHE A 65 0.11 7.97 -0.67
C PHE A 65 -0.02 7.69 -2.16
N ASP A 66 -0.38 8.69 -2.96
CA ASP A 66 -0.53 8.50 -4.40
C ASP A 66 0.83 8.30 -5.07
N ARG A 67 1.89 8.93 -4.56
CA ARG A 67 3.24 8.79 -5.10
C ARG A 67 3.87 7.42 -4.81
N TRP A 68 3.83 6.98 -3.56
CA TRP A 68 4.65 5.85 -3.10
C TRP A 68 3.91 4.54 -3.02
N LEU A 69 2.61 4.63 -2.85
CA LEU A 69 1.80 3.57 -2.34
C LEU A 69 0.93 3.20 -3.57
N PRO A 70 1.14 2.07 -4.27
CA PRO A 70 0.34 1.72 -5.43
C PRO A 70 -1.06 1.22 -5.02
N TRP A 71 -2.04 1.45 -5.88
CA TRP A 71 -3.34 0.79 -5.75
C TRP A 71 -3.21 -0.71 -6.04
N PRO A 72 -3.96 -1.57 -5.33
CA PRO A 72 -3.98 -2.99 -5.64
C PRO A 72 -4.48 -3.21 -7.06
N LYS A 73 -3.62 -3.79 -7.88
CA LYS A 73 -3.96 -4.23 -9.24
C LYS A 73 -4.19 -5.73 -9.22
N LEU A 74 -5.19 -6.17 -9.98
CA LEU A 74 -5.46 -7.58 -10.18
C LEU A 74 -4.33 -8.18 -11.01
N HIS A 75 -3.37 -8.82 -10.33
CA HIS A 75 -2.17 -9.34 -10.99
C HIS A 75 -2.38 -10.72 -11.62
N ARG A 76 -3.41 -11.46 -11.17
CA ARG A 76 -3.65 -12.85 -11.58
C ARG A 76 -5.07 -13.03 -12.09
N SER A 77 -5.19 -13.65 -13.27
CA SER A 77 -6.45 -14.22 -13.75
C SER A 77 -6.96 -15.26 -12.74
N TYR A 78 -8.29 -15.43 -12.69
CA TYR A 78 -8.99 -16.34 -11.78
C TYR A 78 -8.28 -17.69 -11.65
N PRO A 79 -8.20 -18.31 -10.45
CA PRO A 79 -7.64 -19.65 -10.29
C PRO A 79 -8.26 -20.67 -11.25
N SER A 80 -9.57 -20.60 -11.53
CA SER A 80 -10.24 -21.44 -12.53
C SER A 80 -9.61 -21.34 -13.93
N ARG A 81 -9.23 -20.12 -14.36
CA ARG A 81 -8.49 -19.90 -15.62
C ARG A 81 -7.02 -20.33 -15.57
N ARG A 82 -6.39 -20.41 -14.39
CA ARG A 82 -4.99 -20.82 -14.25
C ARG A 82 -4.81 -22.31 -13.97
N LEU A 83 -5.78 -22.94 -13.32
CA LEU A 83 -5.76 -24.34 -12.92
C LEU A 83 -6.59 -25.22 -13.87
N GLY A 84 -7.25 -24.62 -14.87
CA GLY A 84 -7.99 -25.37 -15.89
C GLY A 84 -9.11 -26.23 -15.31
N VAL A 85 -9.70 -25.83 -14.19
CA VAL A 85 -10.84 -26.56 -13.62
C VAL A 85 -12.10 -26.05 -14.31
N ILE A 86 -12.53 -26.80 -15.31
CA ILE A 86 -13.84 -26.70 -15.94
C ILE A 86 -14.73 -27.66 -15.13
N THR A 87 -15.76 -27.14 -14.46
CA THR A 87 -16.83 -27.97 -13.90
C THR A 87 -17.73 -28.46 -15.02
#